data_AF-A0A0K8TC58-F1
#
_entry.id   AF-A0A0K8TC58-F1
#
_cell.length_a   1.000
_cell.length_b   1.000
_cell.length_c   1.000
_cell.angle_alpha   90.00
_cell.angle_beta   90.00
_cell.angle_gamma   90.00
#
_symmetry.space_group_name_H-M   'P 1'
#
loop_
_entity.id
_entity.type
_entity.pdbx_description
1 polymer ?
#
loop_
_entity_poly.entity_id
_entity_poly.type
_entity_poly.pdbx_seq_one_letter_code
_entity_poly.pdbx_strand_id
1 'polypeptide(L)'
;MLPLFFKMFIGLVLLFGVSHCTSVPKKGLILPAPEQNVMPFEPVQYSPPNISNDYQSSTKINARGMGHLYFITKKFMDFVLDPHAFPEGFLKVENGGVDISKDYTSLVFHYSPLVLISVGLLFLGALVPLIGLLFCCCRCAGRCGSRTQQFDKKYDTCRRHFLAFLLSTVTVIFMFGVVCAFVTNEYMEEGAKNIPKTVRAATRDSKLYLNNTKKEVSTLLVTNFGELDLVLNRLLRKSGEIVKDKLGDISKAAVLTNLTTIVHGLNVIRNDLDSIDSLTKALQGNARTLELALRDVRETLLKRLRMCQNERACIEFLNKYNITALTLESNFTQVGQLPDVTVSLENVTSLLARDIEDEVVKGKNEFDRIKLNIQQSVDRTIPDIAKEITKAGTVLKSNSDKVIKVLDKIESYIDNIPYRSLDQREAQLLEYAQYRYYLGLGVCLVLVVVLFCLSAGLLCGYCGRRPDAHYTDDCCDKGTAARFLMMSVWIKFLTFSALVAVVLGYMLTGSMVDRAVCNPLRHPTTDSTFALLDKAVNLSDIYASIGEDASKLRPLNLSTIITECHRNTSIYHLLGLESGSMLEYSQKFNLPEKVRQLSDSIIL
;
A
#
# COMPACT_ATOMS: atom_id res chain seq x y z
N MET A 1 -9.84 -39.93 -37.62
CA MET A 1 -8.44 -39.68 -37.20
C MET A 1 -8.21 -38.18 -36.90
N LEU A 2 -9.13 -37.55 -36.17
CA LEU A 2 -9.08 -36.15 -35.70
C LEU A 2 -9.15 -35.98 -34.16
N PRO A 3 -9.47 -37.00 -33.32
CA PRO A 3 -9.48 -36.83 -31.86
C PRO A 3 -8.12 -37.15 -31.18
N LEU A 4 -7.10 -37.60 -31.91
CA LEU A 4 -5.76 -37.89 -31.36
C LEU A 4 -4.80 -36.69 -31.39
N PHE A 5 -4.92 -35.79 -32.36
CA PHE A 5 -4.09 -34.57 -32.41
C PHE A 5 -4.52 -33.53 -31.37
N PHE A 6 -5.79 -33.53 -30.97
CA PHE A 6 -6.32 -32.59 -29.96
C PHE A 6 -5.91 -32.95 -28.52
N LYS A 7 -5.63 -34.24 -28.24
CA LYS A 7 -5.16 -34.70 -26.93
C LYS A 7 -3.65 -34.56 -26.73
N MET A 8 -2.87 -34.43 -27.81
CA MET A 8 -1.41 -34.23 -27.74
C MET A 8 -1.01 -32.77 -27.53
N PHE A 9 -1.88 -31.81 -27.88
CA PHE A 9 -1.61 -30.37 -27.71
C PHE A 9 -2.00 -29.84 -26.31
N ILE A 10 -2.92 -30.53 -25.62
CA ILE A 10 -3.38 -30.17 -24.26
C ILE A 10 -2.42 -30.69 -23.17
N GLY A 11 -1.56 -31.66 -23.50
CA GLY A 11 -0.55 -32.21 -22.58
C GLY A 11 0.72 -31.37 -22.41
N LEU A 12 0.92 -30.31 -23.21
CA LEU A 12 2.17 -29.52 -23.20
C LEU A 12 2.00 -28.09 -22.65
N VAL A 13 0.79 -27.71 -22.22
CA VAL A 13 0.49 -26.35 -21.69
C VAL A 13 0.19 -26.36 -20.18
N LEU A 14 0.38 -27.51 -19.51
CA LEU A 14 0.25 -27.66 -18.05
C LEU A 14 1.59 -27.68 -17.30
N LEU A 15 2.69 -27.32 -17.96
CA LEU A 15 4.00 -27.12 -17.36
C LEU A 15 4.46 -25.70 -17.69
N PHE A 16 4.91 -24.97 -16.67
CA PHE A 16 5.40 -23.58 -16.65
C PHE A 16 4.37 -22.50 -16.32
N GLY A 17 4.50 -21.93 -15.11
CA GLY A 17 3.87 -20.66 -14.76
C GLY A 17 3.47 -20.43 -13.30
N VAL A 18 4.01 -21.17 -12.31
CA VAL A 18 3.88 -20.77 -10.90
C VAL A 18 4.79 -19.55 -10.68
N SER A 19 4.24 -18.35 -10.82
CA SER A 19 4.93 -17.14 -10.38
C SER A 19 4.75 -17.01 -8.87
N HIS A 20 5.81 -17.33 -8.13
CA HIS A 20 5.93 -17.02 -6.72
C HIS A 20 5.72 -15.51 -6.50
N CYS A 21 4.71 -15.15 -5.70
CA CYS A 21 4.71 -13.88 -4.97
C CYS A 21 5.84 -13.96 -3.94
N THR A 22 7.03 -13.46 -4.30
CA THR A 22 8.07 -13.17 -3.32
C THR A 22 7.58 -12.01 -2.47
N SER A 23 7.13 -12.32 -1.27
CA SER A 23 7.03 -11.35 -0.19
C SER A 23 8.42 -10.73 0.01
N VAL A 24 8.55 -9.44 -0.27
CA VAL A 24 9.72 -8.67 0.13
C VAL A 24 9.81 -8.80 1.66
N PRO A 25 10.90 -9.33 2.23
CA PRO A 25 11.06 -9.36 3.66
C PRO A 25 11.07 -7.92 4.14
N LYS A 26 10.04 -7.54 4.90
CA LYS A 26 10.10 -6.35 5.76
C LYS A 26 11.41 -6.48 6.52
N LYS A 27 12.32 -5.50 6.38
CA LYS A 27 13.42 -5.34 7.32
C LYS A 27 12.78 -5.24 8.70
N GLY A 28 12.73 -6.34 9.42
CA GLY A 28 12.32 -6.37 10.81
C GLY A 28 13.26 -5.42 11.52
N LEU A 29 12.69 -4.44 12.20
CA LEU A 29 13.40 -3.67 13.20
C LEU A 29 13.96 -4.71 14.18
N ILE A 30 15.27 -4.94 14.16
CA ILE A 30 15.93 -5.82 15.13
C ILE A 30 15.85 -5.07 16.46
N LEU A 31 14.83 -5.39 17.24
CA LEU A 31 14.71 -4.90 18.61
C LEU A 31 15.88 -5.51 19.41
N PRO A 32 16.62 -4.71 20.19
CA PRO A 32 17.72 -5.22 21.01
C PRO A 32 17.20 -6.29 21.98
N ALA A 33 18.05 -7.30 22.24
CA ALA A 33 17.72 -8.46 23.05
C ALA A 33 17.17 -8.04 24.44
N PRO A 34 16.10 -8.70 24.94
CA PRO A 34 15.39 -8.29 26.16
C PRO A 34 16.22 -8.39 27.45
N GLU A 35 17.38 -9.06 27.43
CA GLU A 35 18.19 -9.32 28.63
C GLU A 35 18.97 -8.09 29.17
N GLN A 36 18.98 -6.96 28.46
CA GLN A 36 19.63 -5.71 28.91
C GLN A 36 18.67 -4.55 29.19
N ASN A 37 17.35 -4.73 29.02
CA ASN A 37 16.41 -3.64 29.18
C ASN A 37 15.88 -3.56 30.62
N VAL A 38 16.17 -2.44 31.30
CA VAL A 38 15.52 -2.05 32.58
C VAL A 38 14.02 -1.78 32.38
N MET A 39 13.53 -1.75 31.13
CA MET A 39 12.12 -1.53 30.78
C MET A 39 11.51 -2.70 29.99
N PRO A 40 10.31 -3.18 30.38
CA PRO A 40 9.54 -4.10 29.55
C PRO A 40 9.05 -3.38 28.29
N PHE A 41 9.35 -3.94 27.12
CA PHE A 41 8.83 -3.45 25.85
C PHE A 41 7.34 -3.83 25.72
N GLU A 42 6.46 -2.84 25.62
CA GLU A 42 5.02 -3.03 25.43
C GLU A 42 4.72 -2.84 23.91
N PRO A 43 4.50 -3.91 23.14
CA PRO A 43 4.24 -3.78 21.70
C PRO A 43 2.91 -3.06 21.46
N VAL A 44 2.90 -2.10 20.52
CA VAL A 44 1.68 -1.39 20.12
C VAL A 44 0.75 -2.36 19.40
N GLN A 45 -0.48 -2.51 19.89
CA GLN A 45 -1.52 -3.27 19.20
C GLN A 45 -2.33 -2.33 18.31
N TYR A 46 -2.19 -2.51 17.00
CA TYR A 46 -2.87 -1.68 16.02
C TYR A 46 -4.26 -2.20 15.66
N SER A 47 -5.25 -1.32 15.64
CA SER A 47 -6.61 -1.68 15.21
C SER A 47 -6.68 -1.80 13.67
N PRO A 48 -7.29 -2.87 13.13
CA PRO A 48 -7.47 -2.99 11.68
C PRO A 48 -8.56 -2.04 11.15
N PRO A 49 -8.46 -1.57 9.90
CA PRO A 49 -9.49 -0.74 9.29
C PRO A 49 -10.77 -1.54 8.99
N ASN A 50 -11.93 -0.93 9.19
CA ASN A 50 -13.22 -1.55 8.92
C ASN A 50 -13.63 -1.40 7.44
N ILE A 51 -13.12 -2.29 6.60
CA ILE A 51 -13.34 -2.31 5.15
C ILE A 51 -14.41 -3.34 4.73
N SER A 52 -15.05 -3.09 3.59
CA SER A 52 -15.98 -4.05 2.97
C SER A 52 -15.38 -4.64 1.70
N ASN A 53 -15.50 -5.96 1.51
CA ASN A 53 -14.98 -6.69 0.35
C ASN A 53 -16.08 -7.03 -0.68
N ASP A 54 -17.23 -6.34 -0.65
CA ASP A 54 -18.37 -6.56 -1.56
C ASP A 54 -18.14 -6.00 -2.98
N TYR A 55 -17.09 -6.49 -3.66
CA TYR A 55 -16.78 -6.16 -5.05
C TYR A 55 -17.51 -7.09 -6.01
N GLN A 56 -18.16 -6.54 -7.05
CA GLN A 56 -18.99 -7.31 -7.98
C GLN A 56 -18.42 -7.42 -9.41
N SER A 57 -17.49 -6.55 -9.77
CA SER A 57 -16.92 -6.43 -11.11
C SER A 57 -15.99 -7.59 -11.41
N SER A 58 -16.04 -8.08 -12.65
CA SER A 58 -15.18 -9.16 -13.12
C SER A 58 -14.57 -8.83 -14.46
N THR A 59 -13.28 -9.16 -14.61
CA THR A 59 -12.54 -9.06 -15.88
C THR A 59 -12.65 -10.32 -16.74
N LYS A 60 -13.36 -11.35 -16.26
CA LYS A 60 -13.47 -12.65 -16.96
C LYS A 60 -14.41 -12.53 -18.16
N ILE A 61 -13.85 -12.57 -19.37
CA ILE A 61 -14.60 -12.68 -20.62
C ILE A 61 -14.72 -14.16 -20.98
N ASN A 62 -15.94 -14.69 -21.00
CA ASN A 62 -16.18 -16.05 -21.48
C ASN A 62 -16.47 -16.04 -22.98
N ALA A 63 -15.42 -16.18 -23.80
CA ALA A 63 -15.52 -16.22 -25.25
C ALA A 63 -16.18 -17.51 -25.79
N ARG A 64 -16.45 -18.50 -24.92
CA ARG A 64 -16.94 -19.85 -25.27
C ARG A 64 -16.20 -20.39 -26.50
N GLY A 65 -16.91 -20.88 -27.52
CA GLY A 65 -16.31 -21.38 -28.76
C GLY A 65 -15.89 -20.31 -29.78
N MET A 66 -16.21 -19.02 -29.54
CA MET A 66 -15.99 -17.94 -30.52
C MET A 66 -14.61 -17.29 -30.45
N GLY A 67 -13.76 -17.69 -29.50
CA GLY A 67 -12.43 -17.10 -29.32
C GLY A 67 -11.58 -17.08 -30.60
N HIS A 68 -11.60 -18.16 -31.38
CA HIS A 68 -10.86 -18.22 -32.66
C HIS A 68 -11.39 -17.26 -33.71
N LEU A 69 -12.72 -17.11 -33.81
CA LEU A 69 -13.33 -16.18 -34.75
C LEU A 69 -12.97 -14.73 -34.38
N TYR A 70 -13.03 -14.38 -33.10
CA TYR A 70 -12.62 -13.06 -32.62
C TYR A 70 -11.15 -12.76 -32.90
N PHE A 71 -10.27 -13.76 -32.74
CA PHE A 71 -8.86 -13.61 -33.07
C PHE A 71 -8.65 -13.32 -34.57
N ILE A 72 -9.31 -14.08 -35.45
CA ILE A 72 -9.20 -13.89 -36.91
C ILE A 72 -9.77 -12.52 -37.30
N THR A 73 -10.95 -12.17 -36.80
CA THR A 73 -11.58 -10.86 -37.07
C THR A 73 -10.67 -9.73 -36.60
N LYS A 74 -10.10 -9.81 -35.40
CA LYS A 74 -9.18 -8.78 -34.90
C LYS A 74 -7.93 -8.65 -35.76
N LYS A 75 -7.34 -9.77 -36.19
CA LYS A 75 -6.19 -9.77 -37.12
C LYS A 75 -6.54 -9.15 -38.47
N PHE A 76 -7.73 -9.40 -38.99
CA PHE A 76 -8.21 -8.76 -40.21
C PHE A 76 -8.39 -7.25 -40.01
N MET A 77 -8.99 -6.82 -38.89
CA MET A 77 -9.16 -5.40 -38.56
C MET A 77 -7.81 -4.69 -38.42
N ASP A 78 -6.84 -5.31 -37.75
CA ASP A 78 -5.48 -4.80 -37.62
C ASP A 78 -4.69 -4.76 -38.94
N PHE A 79 -5.09 -5.56 -39.93
CA PHE A 79 -4.52 -5.49 -41.27
C PHE A 79 -5.14 -4.37 -42.14
N VAL A 80 -6.45 -4.13 -41.98
CA VAL A 80 -7.20 -3.17 -42.82
C VAL A 80 -7.19 -1.75 -42.25
N LEU A 81 -7.17 -1.61 -40.92
CA LEU A 81 -7.34 -0.34 -40.23
C LEU A 81 -6.05 0.07 -39.53
N ASP A 82 -5.68 1.34 -39.65
CA ASP A 82 -4.62 1.95 -38.84
C ASP A 82 -4.95 1.82 -37.34
N PRO A 83 -3.94 1.64 -36.46
CA PRO A 83 -4.15 1.62 -35.01
C PRO A 83 -4.81 2.90 -34.46
N HIS A 84 -4.51 4.06 -35.03
CA HIS A 84 -5.07 5.33 -34.55
C HIS A 84 -6.51 5.53 -35.06
N ALA A 85 -7.43 5.94 -34.19
CA ALA A 85 -8.82 6.16 -34.61
C ALA A 85 -9.02 7.40 -35.50
N PHE A 86 -8.15 8.40 -35.39
CA PHE A 86 -8.21 9.63 -36.18
C PHE A 86 -6.82 10.01 -36.68
N PRO A 87 -6.70 10.63 -37.86
CA PRO A 87 -5.44 11.17 -38.33
C PRO A 87 -4.98 12.32 -37.42
N GLU A 88 -3.66 12.53 -37.35
CA GLU A 88 -3.07 13.56 -36.51
C GLU A 88 -3.63 14.95 -36.85
N GLY A 89 -4.06 15.69 -35.83
CA GLY A 89 -4.59 17.05 -35.99
C GLY A 89 -6.04 17.15 -36.50
N PHE A 90 -6.74 16.02 -36.73
CA PHE A 90 -8.14 16.01 -37.14
C PHE A 90 -9.09 16.49 -36.03
N LEU A 91 -8.79 16.14 -34.79
CA LEU A 91 -9.48 16.64 -33.60
C LEU A 91 -8.51 17.53 -32.84
N LYS A 92 -8.86 18.80 -32.67
CA LYS A 92 -8.10 19.75 -31.86
C LYS A 92 -8.95 20.16 -30.67
N VAL A 93 -8.45 19.96 -29.47
CA VAL A 93 -9.12 20.47 -28.26
C VAL A 93 -8.54 21.85 -27.96
N GLU A 94 -9.37 22.88 -28.14
CA GLU A 94 -9.06 24.28 -27.85
C GLU A 94 -10.16 24.84 -26.93
N ASN A 95 -9.76 25.43 -25.79
CA ASN A 95 -10.67 26.02 -24.79
C ASN A 95 -11.83 25.12 -24.31
N GLY A 96 -11.59 23.81 -24.11
CA GLY A 96 -12.61 22.87 -23.63
C GLY A 96 -13.67 22.48 -24.67
N GLY A 97 -13.56 22.99 -25.91
CA GLY A 97 -14.30 22.54 -27.07
C GLY A 97 -13.48 21.60 -27.94
N VAL A 98 -14.12 20.59 -28.52
CA VAL A 98 -13.52 19.74 -29.55
C VAL A 98 -13.76 20.41 -30.90
N ASP A 99 -12.73 21.03 -31.46
CA ASP A 99 -12.76 21.55 -32.82
C ASP A 99 -12.45 20.41 -33.81
N ILE A 100 -13.38 20.19 -34.73
CA ILE A 100 -13.29 19.14 -35.74
C ILE A 100 -12.75 19.78 -37.01
N SER A 101 -11.56 19.34 -37.44
CA SER A 101 -10.99 19.79 -38.70
C SER A 101 -11.96 19.51 -39.86
N LYS A 102 -12.10 20.48 -40.76
CA LYS A 102 -12.89 20.33 -42.00
C LYS A 102 -12.17 19.50 -43.07
N ASP A 103 -10.99 18.96 -42.75
CA ASP A 103 -10.22 18.11 -43.65
C ASP A 103 -10.74 16.66 -43.65
N TYR A 104 -11.91 16.48 -44.24
CA TYR A 104 -12.49 15.15 -44.47
C TYR A 104 -11.67 14.32 -45.46
N THR A 105 -10.84 14.97 -46.29
CA THR A 105 -9.97 14.29 -47.26
C THR A 105 -8.92 13.45 -46.53
N SER A 106 -8.25 14.02 -45.52
CA SER A 106 -7.31 13.28 -44.66
C SER A 106 -7.97 12.10 -43.94
N LEU A 107 -9.21 12.26 -43.46
CA LEU A 107 -9.96 11.17 -42.81
C LEU A 107 -10.28 10.03 -43.77
N VAL A 108 -10.67 10.34 -45.02
CA VAL A 108 -10.94 9.33 -46.05
C VAL A 108 -9.65 8.58 -46.44
N PHE A 109 -8.51 9.27 -46.51
CA PHE A 109 -7.22 8.62 -46.76
C PHE A 109 -6.80 7.72 -45.59
N HIS A 110 -7.03 8.14 -44.35
CA HIS A 110 -6.77 7.33 -43.15
C HIS A 110 -7.53 6.01 -43.15
N TYR A 111 -8.81 6.04 -43.57
CA TYR A 111 -9.65 4.86 -43.71
C TYR A 111 -9.67 4.28 -45.14
N SER A 112 -8.66 4.60 -45.97
CA SER A 112 -8.66 4.25 -47.40
C SER A 112 -8.90 2.74 -47.68
N PRO A 113 -8.27 1.79 -46.97
CA PRO A 113 -8.53 0.36 -47.20
C PRO A 113 -9.97 -0.05 -46.88
N LEU A 114 -10.54 0.51 -45.80
CA LEU A 114 -11.94 0.26 -45.41
C LEU A 114 -12.91 0.83 -46.45
N VAL A 115 -12.63 2.03 -46.98
CA VAL A 115 -13.42 2.67 -48.03
C VAL A 115 -13.35 1.83 -49.32
N LEU A 116 -12.16 1.35 -49.70
CA LEU A 116 -11.98 0.50 -50.87
C LEU A 116 -12.79 -0.80 -50.77
N ILE A 117 -12.73 -1.49 -49.63
CA ILE A 117 -13.53 -2.71 -49.39
C ILE A 117 -15.02 -2.38 -49.42
N SER A 118 -15.44 -1.26 -48.83
CA SER A 118 -16.84 -0.82 -48.81
C SER A 118 -17.37 -0.54 -50.21
N VAL A 119 -16.60 0.17 -51.04
CA VAL A 119 -16.95 0.45 -52.44
C VAL A 119 -16.98 -0.84 -53.26
N GLY A 120 -16.03 -1.75 -53.06
CA GLY A 120 -16.01 -3.05 -53.71
C GLY A 120 -17.23 -3.90 -53.39
N LEU A 121 -17.64 -3.93 -52.11
CA LEU A 121 -18.85 -4.62 -51.66
C LEU A 121 -20.12 -3.97 -52.22
N LEU A 122 -20.21 -2.63 -52.25
CA LEU A 122 -21.34 -1.92 -52.86
C LEU A 122 -21.46 -2.23 -54.36
N PHE A 123 -20.33 -2.20 -55.08
CA PHE A 123 -20.29 -2.55 -56.49
C PHE A 123 -20.76 -4.00 -56.73
N LEU A 124 -20.28 -4.95 -55.91
CA LEU A 124 -20.73 -6.33 -55.96
C LEU A 124 -22.24 -6.44 -55.65
N GLY A 125 -22.72 -5.67 -54.67
CA GLY A 125 -24.12 -5.59 -54.28
C GLY A 125 -25.05 -5.12 -55.40
N ALA A 126 -24.56 -4.31 -56.34
CA ALA A 126 -25.28 -3.88 -57.54
C ALA A 126 -25.10 -4.85 -58.72
N LEU A 127 -23.90 -5.42 -58.89
CA LEU A 127 -23.57 -6.29 -60.02
C LEU A 127 -24.26 -7.66 -59.93
N VAL A 128 -24.24 -8.28 -58.75
CA VAL A 128 -24.80 -9.63 -58.53
C VAL A 128 -26.31 -9.74 -58.84
N PRO A 129 -27.20 -8.83 -58.39
CA PRO A 129 -28.61 -8.88 -58.79
C PRO A 129 -28.80 -8.60 -60.28
N LEU A 130 -27.99 -7.74 -60.91
CA LEU A 130 -28.05 -7.50 -62.36
C LEU A 130 -27.71 -8.78 -63.15
N ILE A 131 -26.65 -9.48 -62.76
CA ILE A 131 -26.31 -10.80 -63.33
C ILE A 131 -27.43 -11.80 -63.06
N GLY A 132 -28.01 -11.80 -61.85
CA GLY A 132 -29.16 -12.62 -61.49
C GLY A 132 -30.39 -12.38 -62.38
N LEU A 133 -30.69 -11.12 -62.72
CA LEU A 133 -31.76 -10.74 -63.65
C LEU A 133 -31.45 -11.19 -65.09
N LEU A 134 -30.21 -11.01 -65.57
CA LEU A 134 -29.82 -11.52 -66.88
C LEU A 134 -29.94 -13.05 -66.93
N PHE A 135 -29.49 -13.75 -65.88
CA PHE A 135 -29.62 -15.19 -65.77
C PHE A 135 -31.10 -15.63 -65.71
N CYS A 136 -31.95 -14.88 -64.99
CA CYS A 136 -33.40 -15.05 -64.95
C CYS A 136 -34.01 -15.00 -66.34
N CYS A 137 -33.79 -13.90 -67.06
CA CYS A 137 -34.30 -13.70 -68.42
C CYS A 137 -33.80 -14.79 -69.38
N CYS A 138 -32.51 -15.15 -69.29
CA CYS A 138 -31.93 -16.21 -70.13
C CYS A 138 -32.58 -17.58 -69.84
N ARG A 139 -32.90 -17.87 -68.57
CA ARG A 139 -33.57 -19.12 -68.17
C ARG A 139 -35.03 -19.15 -68.60
N CYS A 140 -35.75 -18.02 -68.48
CA CYS A 140 -37.12 -17.86 -68.97
C CYS A 140 -37.22 -17.99 -70.50
N ALA A 141 -36.20 -17.54 -71.24
CA ALA A 141 -36.07 -17.73 -72.69
C ALA A 141 -35.69 -19.17 -73.11
N GLY A 142 -35.70 -20.13 -72.18
CA GLY A 142 -35.40 -21.54 -72.45
C GLY A 142 -33.91 -21.86 -72.63
N ARG A 143 -33.00 -20.91 -72.33
CA ARG A 143 -31.54 -21.09 -72.32
C ARG A 143 -31.06 -21.33 -70.87
N CYS A 144 -29.75 -21.47 -70.63
CA CYS A 144 -29.16 -21.60 -69.28
C CYS A 144 -29.77 -22.72 -68.38
N GLY A 145 -29.81 -23.95 -68.90
CA GLY A 145 -30.20 -25.14 -68.12
C GLY A 145 -31.69 -25.24 -67.82
N SER A 146 -32.54 -24.55 -68.60
CA SER A 146 -34.01 -24.64 -68.53
C SER A 146 -34.55 -25.93 -69.18
N ARG A 147 -33.86 -26.46 -70.20
CA ARG A 147 -34.25 -27.71 -70.89
C ARG A 147 -33.68 -28.94 -70.18
N THR A 148 -34.55 -29.87 -69.80
CA THR A 148 -34.17 -31.20 -69.32
C THR A 148 -33.62 -32.03 -70.47
N GLN A 149 -32.37 -32.49 -70.36
CA GLN A 149 -31.81 -33.45 -71.30
C GLN A 149 -32.20 -34.86 -70.84
N GLN A 150 -32.82 -35.66 -71.73
CA GLN A 150 -33.33 -36.99 -71.40
C GLN A 150 -32.24 -38.08 -71.28
N PHE A 151 -31.01 -37.81 -71.75
CA PHE A 151 -29.91 -38.78 -71.72
C PHE A 151 -28.61 -38.19 -71.15
N ASP A 152 -28.09 -38.79 -70.08
CA ASP A 152 -26.75 -38.50 -69.52
C ASP A 152 -25.66 -39.05 -70.48
N LYS A 153 -24.60 -38.28 -70.77
CA LYS A 153 -23.39 -38.78 -71.46
C LYS A 153 -22.54 -39.62 -70.51
N LYS A 154 -21.69 -40.50 -71.06
CA LYS A 154 -20.85 -41.45 -70.29
C LYS A 154 -19.95 -40.79 -69.22
N TYR A 155 -19.49 -39.55 -69.43
CA TYR A 155 -18.64 -38.79 -68.49
C TYR A 155 -19.43 -37.98 -67.44
N ASP A 156 -20.76 -37.85 -67.58
CA ASP A 156 -21.57 -36.99 -66.70
C ASP A 156 -21.67 -37.52 -65.26
N THR A 157 -21.43 -38.82 -65.05
CA THR A 157 -21.42 -39.42 -63.70
C THR A 157 -20.24 -38.94 -62.87
N CYS A 158 -19.02 -38.88 -63.44
CA CYS A 158 -17.83 -38.39 -62.73
C CYS A 158 -17.95 -36.89 -62.44
N ARG A 159 -18.35 -36.11 -63.46
CA ARG A 159 -18.57 -34.66 -63.34
C ARG A 159 -19.63 -34.33 -62.28
N ARG A 160 -20.71 -35.10 -62.21
CA ARG A 160 -21.77 -34.92 -61.20
C ARG A 160 -21.26 -35.14 -59.78
N HIS A 161 -20.50 -36.22 -59.53
CA HIS A 161 -19.94 -36.47 -58.20
C HIS A 161 -18.93 -35.40 -57.80
N PHE A 162 -18.08 -34.95 -58.73
CA PHE A 162 -17.14 -33.85 -58.46
C PHE A 162 -17.86 -32.54 -58.10
N LEU A 163 -18.87 -32.14 -58.86
CA LEU A 163 -19.67 -30.95 -58.57
C LEU A 163 -20.46 -31.07 -57.26
N ALA A 164 -21.01 -32.25 -56.98
CA ALA A 164 -21.72 -32.52 -55.73
C ALA A 164 -20.77 -32.50 -54.51
N PHE A 165 -19.54 -32.98 -54.67
CA PHE A 165 -18.51 -32.89 -53.63
C PHE A 165 -18.14 -31.43 -53.37
N LEU A 166 -17.85 -30.65 -54.42
CA LEU A 166 -17.53 -29.22 -54.30
C LEU A 166 -18.67 -28.44 -53.66
N LEU A 167 -19.92 -28.68 -54.10
CA LEU A 167 -21.10 -28.04 -53.52
C LEU A 167 -21.29 -28.44 -52.06
N SER A 168 -21.05 -29.70 -51.70
CA SER A 168 -21.07 -30.16 -50.30
C SER A 168 -20.04 -29.43 -49.45
N THR A 169 -18.79 -29.28 -49.92
CA THR A 169 -17.75 -28.51 -49.22
C THR A 169 -18.18 -27.06 -49.00
N VAL A 170 -18.71 -26.40 -50.02
CA VAL A 170 -19.21 -25.02 -49.90
C VAL A 170 -20.39 -24.94 -48.93
N THR A 171 -21.32 -25.89 -48.95
CA THR A 171 -22.46 -25.93 -48.01
C THR A 171 -22.00 -26.12 -46.57
N VAL A 172 -20.95 -26.91 -46.30
CA VAL A 172 -20.38 -27.05 -44.94
C VAL A 172 -19.78 -25.71 -44.45
N ILE A 173 -19.03 -25.02 -45.30
CA ILE A 173 -18.48 -23.69 -44.97
C ILE A 173 -19.62 -22.69 -44.75
N PHE A 174 -20.65 -22.73 -45.59
CA PHE A 174 -21.84 -21.88 -45.43
C PHE A 174 -22.59 -22.17 -44.12
N MET A 175 -22.74 -23.45 -43.75
CA MET A 175 -23.34 -23.85 -42.48
C MET A 175 -22.57 -23.28 -41.29
N PHE A 176 -21.24 -23.37 -41.31
CA PHE A 176 -20.41 -22.75 -40.28
C PHE A 176 -20.66 -21.24 -40.18
N GLY A 177 -20.73 -20.54 -41.32
CA GLY A 177 -21.08 -19.11 -41.37
C GLY A 177 -22.46 -18.79 -40.76
N VAL A 178 -23.47 -19.62 -41.03
CA VAL A 178 -24.83 -19.48 -40.47
C VAL A 178 -24.80 -19.64 -38.95
N VAL A 179 -24.09 -20.65 -38.43
CA VAL A 179 -23.94 -20.87 -36.98
C VAL A 179 -23.22 -19.68 -36.34
N CYS A 180 -22.15 -19.19 -36.95
CA CYS A 180 -21.44 -18.00 -36.48
C CYS A 180 -22.33 -16.76 -36.47
N ALA A 181 -23.14 -16.52 -37.50
CA ALA A 181 -24.06 -15.40 -37.55
C ALA A 181 -25.09 -15.46 -36.42
N PHE A 182 -25.70 -16.64 -36.18
CA PHE A 182 -26.70 -16.83 -35.12
C PHE A 182 -26.10 -16.61 -33.73
N VAL A 183 -24.98 -17.27 -33.43
CA VAL A 183 -24.33 -17.15 -32.12
C VAL A 183 -23.79 -15.73 -31.89
N THR A 184 -23.28 -15.06 -32.93
CA THR A 184 -22.83 -13.66 -32.80
C THR A 184 -24.01 -12.74 -32.52
N ASN A 185 -25.18 -12.97 -33.13
CA ASN A 185 -26.39 -12.19 -32.83
C ASN A 185 -26.82 -12.34 -31.37
N GLU A 186 -26.84 -13.58 -30.85
CA GLU A 186 -27.14 -13.86 -29.44
C GLU A 186 -26.16 -13.22 -28.47
N TYR A 187 -24.85 -13.36 -28.72
CA TYR A 187 -23.83 -12.78 -27.84
C TYR A 187 -23.84 -11.26 -27.83
N MET A 188 -24.17 -10.67 -28.98
CA MET A 188 -24.25 -9.23 -29.10
C MET A 188 -25.46 -8.67 -28.34
N GLU A 189 -26.57 -9.41 -28.30
CA GLU A 189 -27.75 -9.09 -27.48
C GLU A 189 -27.47 -9.27 -25.97
N GLU A 190 -26.81 -10.37 -25.60
CA GLU A 190 -26.34 -10.59 -24.22
C GLU A 190 -25.38 -9.47 -23.78
N GLY A 191 -24.46 -9.06 -24.67
CA GLY A 191 -23.56 -7.93 -24.45
C GLY A 191 -24.32 -6.62 -24.22
N ALA A 192 -25.30 -6.29 -25.08
CA ALA A 192 -26.10 -5.08 -24.95
C ALA A 192 -26.87 -5.01 -23.62
N LYS A 193 -27.45 -6.13 -23.17
CA LYS A 193 -28.16 -6.22 -21.88
C LYS A 193 -27.24 -6.15 -20.66
N ASN A 194 -25.99 -6.60 -20.79
CA ASN A 194 -25.04 -6.65 -19.68
C ASN A 194 -24.24 -5.35 -19.52
N ILE A 195 -24.02 -4.57 -20.59
CA ILE A 195 -23.26 -3.29 -20.51
C ILE A 195 -23.76 -2.38 -19.38
N PRO A 196 -25.05 -2.05 -19.25
CA PRO A 196 -25.52 -1.16 -18.18
C PRO A 196 -25.26 -1.75 -16.78
N LYS A 197 -25.46 -3.06 -16.62
CA LYS A 197 -25.20 -3.76 -15.35
C LYS A 197 -23.73 -3.72 -14.98
N THR A 198 -22.84 -3.98 -15.94
CA THR A 198 -21.38 -3.92 -15.75
C THR A 198 -20.93 -2.50 -15.44
N VAL A 199 -21.46 -1.48 -16.10
CA VAL A 199 -21.17 -0.08 -15.79
C VAL A 199 -21.61 0.25 -14.36
N ARG A 200 -22.84 -0.10 -13.96
CA ARG A 200 -23.31 0.14 -12.58
C ARG A 200 -22.45 -0.59 -11.54
N ALA A 201 -22.08 -1.85 -11.79
CA ALA A 201 -21.21 -2.62 -10.92
C ALA A 201 -19.82 -1.99 -10.81
N ALA A 202 -19.21 -1.59 -11.94
CA ALA A 202 -17.91 -0.92 -11.97
C ALA A 202 -17.93 0.43 -11.24
N THR A 203 -19.00 1.22 -11.41
CA THR A 203 -19.15 2.50 -10.70
C THR A 203 -19.33 2.29 -9.20
N ARG A 204 -20.15 1.30 -8.80
CA ARG A 204 -20.34 0.93 -7.39
C ARG A 204 -19.04 0.46 -6.74
N ASP A 205 -18.30 -0.40 -7.42
CA ASP A 205 -17.02 -0.93 -6.92
C ASP A 205 -15.94 0.16 -6.85
N SER A 206 -15.93 1.09 -7.80
CA SER A 206 -15.04 2.25 -7.76
C SER A 206 -15.31 3.11 -6.52
N LYS A 207 -16.59 3.36 -6.19
CA LYS A 207 -16.99 4.05 -4.96
C LYS A 207 -16.59 3.27 -3.71
N LEU A 208 -16.83 1.95 -3.71
CA LEU A 208 -16.44 1.08 -2.60
C LEU A 208 -14.92 1.13 -2.37
N TYR A 209 -14.13 1.08 -3.44
CA TYR A 209 -12.68 1.21 -3.40
C TYR A 209 -12.22 2.55 -2.82
N LEU A 210 -12.81 3.67 -3.29
CA LEU A 210 -12.51 4.99 -2.75
C LEU A 210 -12.88 5.10 -1.26
N ASN A 211 -14.04 4.59 -0.85
CA ASN A 211 -14.48 4.61 0.55
C ASN A 211 -13.59 3.74 1.44
N ASN A 212 -13.24 2.53 1.00
CA ASN A 212 -12.28 1.67 1.71
C ASN A 212 -10.92 2.37 1.85
N THR A 213 -10.42 3.00 0.78
CA THR A 213 -9.17 3.77 0.82
C THR A 213 -9.25 4.91 1.85
N LYS A 214 -10.35 5.67 1.90
CA LYS A 214 -10.53 6.75 2.90
C LYS A 214 -10.44 6.21 4.33
N LYS A 215 -11.07 5.07 4.59
CA LYS A 215 -11.00 4.40 5.90
C LYS A 215 -9.60 3.91 6.22
N GLU A 216 -8.92 3.27 5.28
CA GLU A 216 -7.54 2.80 5.46
C GLU A 216 -6.57 3.96 5.74
N VAL A 217 -6.69 5.07 5.01
CA VAL A 217 -5.89 6.28 5.23
C VAL A 217 -6.15 6.87 6.61
N SER A 218 -7.42 7.01 7.01
CA SER A 218 -7.78 7.53 8.34
C SER A 218 -7.32 6.61 9.46
N THR A 219 -7.50 5.30 9.32
CA THR A 219 -7.03 4.32 10.31
C THR A 219 -5.50 4.35 10.42
N LEU A 220 -4.78 4.39 9.30
CA LEU A 220 -3.32 4.38 9.32
C LEU A 220 -2.73 5.67 9.90
N LEU A 221 -3.19 6.84 9.44
CA LEU A 221 -2.58 8.13 9.78
C LEU A 221 -3.13 8.75 11.07
N VAL A 222 -4.36 8.40 11.47
CA VAL A 222 -5.03 8.98 12.65
C VAL A 222 -5.17 7.95 13.77
N THR A 223 -5.82 6.82 13.52
CA THR A 223 -6.10 5.83 14.57
C THR A 223 -4.83 5.14 15.06
N ASN A 224 -4.07 4.52 14.16
CA ASN A 224 -2.83 3.80 14.48
C ASN A 224 -1.76 4.75 15.03
N PHE A 225 -1.67 5.97 14.51
CA PHE A 225 -0.77 6.97 15.09
C PHE A 225 -1.22 7.39 16.50
N GLY A 226 -2.53 7.55 16.74
CA GLY A 226 -3.06 7.81 18.08
C GLY A 226 -2.78 6.67 19.07
N GLU A 227 -2.90 5.42 18.62
CA GLU A 227 -2.53 4.24 19.43
C GLU A 227 -1.02 4.24 19.76
N LEU A 228 -0.17 4.59 18.79
CA LEU A 228 1.26 4.76 18.99
C LEU A 228 1.56 5.91 19.97
N ASP A 229 0.93 7.08 19.82
CA ASP A 229 1.09 8.24 20.70
C ASP A 229 0.73 7.90 22.15
N LEU A 230 -0.38 7.17 22.36
CA LEU A 230 -0.80 6.72 23.69
C LEU A 230 0.21 5.77 24.35
N VAL A 231 0.67 4.75 23.62
CA VAL A 231 1.65 3.79 24.16
C VAL A 231 2.99 4.46 24.40
N LEU A 232 3.45 5.30 23.46
CA LEU A 232 4.74 6.00 23.56
C LEU A 232 4.75 7.02 24.71
N ASN A 233 3.69 7.80 24.88
CA ASN A 233 3.57 8.73 26.02
C ASN A 233 3.51 8.00 27.36
N ARG A 234 2.83 6.84 27.41
CA ARG A 234 2.80 5.99 28.62
C ARG A 234 4.19 5.44 28.94
N LEU A 235 4.91 4.93 27.94
CA LEU A 235 6.27 4.43 28.10
C LEU A 235 7.21 5.54 28.56
N LEU A 236 7.21 6.71 27.89
CA LEU A 236 8.03 7.86 28.26
C LEU A 236 7.80 8.29 29.73
N ARG A 237 6.55 8.40 30.18
CA ARG A 237 6.24 8.72 31.58
C ARG A 237 6.77 7.66 32.56
N LYS A 238 6.52 6.38 32.27
CA LYS A 238 7.05 5.27 33.10
C LYS A 238 8.57 5.28 33.13
N SER A 239 9.24 5.56 32.00
CA SER A 239 10.71 5.71 31.95
C SER A 239 11.18 6.82 32.88
N GLY A 240 10.51 7.98 32.86
CA GLY A 240 10.83 9.09 33.75
C GLY A 240 10.67 8.73 35.22
N GLU A 241 9.60 8.04 35.59
CA GLU A 241 9.38 7.53 36.96
C GLU A 241 10.45 6.51 37.37
N ILE A 242 10.76 5.53 36.53
CA ILE A 242 11.80 4.52 36.80
C ILE A 242 13.18 5.16 36.99
N VAL A 243 13.54 6.13 36.16
CA VAL A 243 14.80 6.87 36.29
C VAL A 243 14.83 7.63 37.62
N LYS A 244 13.73 8.30 37.99
CA LYS A 244 13.63 9.00 39.28
C LYS A 244 13.73 8.06 40.47
N ASP A 245 13.07 6.91 40.43
CA ASP A 245 13.08 5.92 41.50
C ASP A 245 14.45 5.27 41.65
N LYS A 246 15.07 4.85 40.53
CA LYS A 246 16.44 4.31 40.56
C LYS A 246 17.46 5.34 41.01
N LEU A 247 17.30 6.59 40.60
CA LEU A 247 18.15 7.67 41.07
C LEU A 247 17.91 7.93 42.56
N GLY A 248 16.69 7.80 43.06
CA GLY A 248 16.37 7.84 44.49
C GLY A 248 17.03 6.70 45.29
N ASP A 249 17.00 5.48 44.76
CA ASP A 249 17.62 4.29 45.36
C ASP A 249 19.15 4.35 45.37
N ILE A 250 19.77 4.78 44.27
CA ILE A 250 21.22 4.96 44.17
C ILE A 250 21.63 6.17 45.03
N SER A 251 20.80 7.22 45.04
CA SER A 251 21.01 8.42 45.84
C SER A 251 21.07 8.15 47.33
N LYS A 252 20.54 7.01 47.83
CA LYS A 252 20.49 6.58 49.25
C LYS A 252 21.28 7.54 50.12
N ALA A 253 20.63 8.68 50.43
CA ALA A 253 21.32 9.81 51.03
C ALA A 253 21.99 9.37 52.33
N ALA A 254 21.39 8.36 52.97
CA ALA A 254 21.89 7.56 54.08
C ALA A 254 23.36 7.11 53.96
N VAL A 255 23.87 6.64 52.82
CA VAL A 255 25.26 6.15 52.74
C VAL A 255 26.23 7.32 52.87
N LEU A 256 25.95 8.42 52.18
CA LEU A 256 26.78 9.61 52.18
C LEU A 256 26.59 10.43 53.47
N THR A 257 25.37 10.53 54.01
CA THR A 257 25.13 11.14 55.33
C THR A 257 25.77 10.32 56.44
N ASN A 258 25.67 8.98 56.42
CA ASN A 258 26.36 8.14 57.41
C ASN A 258 27.87 8.35 57.34
N LEU A 259 28.44 8.43 56.14
CA LEU A 259 29.86 8.74 55.96
C LEU A 259 30.20 10.14 56.51
N THR A 260 29.36 11.15 56.25
CA THR A 260 29.55 12.50 56.80
C THR A 260 29.49 12.48 58.34
N THR A 261 28.56 11.74 58.94
CA THR A 261 28.42 11.58 60.39
C THR A 261 29.61 10.86 61.02
N ILE A 262 30.13 9.82 60.35
CA ILE A 262 31.34 9.11 60.80
C ILE A 262 32.54 10.05 60.79
N VAL A 263 32.72 10.82 59.71
CA VAL A 263 33.84 11.78 59.60
C VAL A 263 33.72 12.89 60.64
N HIS A 264 32.52 13.41 60.89
CA HIS A 264 32.29 14.39 61.94
C HIS A 264 32.60 13.83 63.34
N GLY A 265 32.22 12.58 63.61
CA GLY A 265 32.56 11.87 64.85
C GLY A 265 34.07 11.71 65.05
N LEU A 266 34.85 11.48 63.98
CA LEU A 266 36.31 11.41 64.04
C LEU A 266 36.96 12.74 64.48
N ASN A 267 36.38 13.88 64.08
CA ASN A 267 36.87 15.20 64.48
C ASN A 267 36.68 15.44 65.99
N VAL A 268 35.53 15.04 66.53
CA VAL A 268 35.27 15.10 67.99
C VAL A 268 36.26 14.21 68.74
N ILE A 269 36.47 12.97 68.28
CA ILE A 269 37.44 12.03 68.88
C ILE A 269 38.85 12.62 68.88
N ARG A 270 39.27 13.34 67.83
CA ARG A 270 40.57 14.01 67.78
C ARG A 270 40.71 15.05 68.89
N ASN A 271 39.71 15.93 69.04
CA ASN A 271 39.73 17.00 70.04
C ASN A 271 39.72 16.44 71.47
N ASP A 272 38.96 15.37 71.70
CA ASP A 272 38.95 14.67 72.98
C ASP A 272 40.30 14.01 73.28
N LEU A 273 40.93 13.35 72.30
CA LEU A 273 42.26 12.76 72.44
C LEU A 273 43.35 13.81 72.71
N ASP A 274 43.29 14.98 72.06
CA ASP A 274 44.20 16.11 72.28
C ASP A 274 44.01 16.72 73.69
N SER A 275 42.76 16.84 74.12
CA SER A 275 42.42 17.27 75.48
C SER A 275 42.92 16.27 76.53
N ILE A 276 42.81 14.96 76.26
CA ILE A 276 43.34 13.91 77.14
C ILE A 276 44.87 13.96 77.19
N ASP A 277 45.56 14.12 76.06
CA ASP A 277 47.02 14.22 75.99
C ASP A 277 47.54 15.44 76.79
N SER A 278 46.97 16.62 76.52
CA SER A 278 47.35 17.87 77.18
C SER A 278 47.07 17.83 78.68
N LEU A 279 45.90 17.34 79.10
CA LEU A 279 45.53 17.21 80.51
C LEU A 279 46.42 16.20 81.22
N THR A 280 46.74 15.07 80.58
CA THR A 280 47.66 14.06 81.13
C THR A 280 49.06 14.62 81.32
N LYS A 281 49.60 15.36 80.34
CA LYS A 281 50.90 16.04 80.45
C LYS A 281 50.91 17.11 81.54
N ALA A 282 49.85 17.92 81.63
CA ALA A 282 49.71 18.94 82.66
C ALA A 282 49.61 18.32 84.06
N LEU A 283 48.85 17.23 84.22
CA LEU A 283 48.73 16.51 85.47
C LEU A 283 50.06 15.86 85.89
N GLN A 284 50.78 15.23 84.96
CA GLN A 284 52.13 14.70 85.19
C GLN A 284 53.11 15.80 85.61
N GLY A 285 53.07 16.97 84.95
CA GLY A 285 53.92 18.12 85.28
C GLY A 285 53.61 18.71 86.66
N ASN A 286 52.32 18.89 86.98
CA ASN A 286 51.87 19.42 88.26
C ASN A 286 52.15 18.43 89.41
N ALA A 287 51.96 17.13 89.19
CA ALA A 287 52.29 16.10 90.17
C ALA A 287 53.79 16.10 90.51
N ARG A 288 54.68 16.17 89.51
CA ARG A 288 56.13 16.30 89.72
C ARG A 288 56.51 17.58 90.46
N THR A 289 55.88 18.71 90.09
CA THR A 289 56.14 20.00 90.75
C THR A 289 55.70 19.98 92.21
N LEU A 290 54.54 19.40 92.50
CA LEU A 290 54.04 19.22 93.86
C LEU A 290 54.94 18.29 94.68
N GLU A 291 55.47 17.23 94.06
CA GLU A 291 56.42 16.31 94.71
C GLU A 291 57.71 17.02 95.12
N LEU A 292 58.27 17.82 94.20
CA LEU A 292 59.45 18.62 94.45
C LEU A 292 59.21 19.68 95.53
N ALA A 293 58.07 20.39 95.48
CA ALA A 293 57.72 21.40 96.46
C ALA A 293 57.49 20.81 97.86
N LEU A 294 56.79 19.67 97.95
CA LEU A 294 56.59 18.97 99.22
C LEU A 294 57.92 18.46 99.79
N ARG A 295 58.83 17.98 98.94
CA ARG A 295 60.19 17.59 99.35
C ARG A 295 60.98 18.77 99.90
N ASP A 296 60.95 19.91 99.21
CA ASP A 296 61.66 21.13 99.62
C ASP A 296 61.13 21.71 100.95
N VAL A 297 59.79 21.75 101.10
CA VAL A 297 59.14 22.17 102.35
C VAL A 297 59.49 21.22 103.49
N ARG A 298 59.48 19.91 103.25
CA ARG A 298 59.89 18.89 104.23
C ARG A 298 61.34 19.07 104.67
N GLU A 299 62.27 19.27 103.74
CA GLU A 299 63.68 19.51 104.06
C GLU A 299 63.88 20.81 104.84
N THR A 300 63.20 21.88 104.43
CA THR A 300 63.27 23.19 105.09
C THR A 300 62.71 23.16 106.51
N LEU A 301 61.55 22.52 106.71
CA LEU A 301 60.96 22.30 108.03
C LEU A 301 61.90 21.51 108.94
N LEU A 302 62.43 20.38 108.46
CA LEU A 302 63.37 19.57 109.23
C LEU A 302 64.64 20.36 109.59
N LYS A 303 65.14 21.20 108.68
CA LYS A 303 66.30 22.07 108.93
C LYS A 303 66.01 23.13 110.00
N ARG A 304 64.85 23.78 109.95
CA ARG A 304 64.43 24.78 110.96
C ARG A 304 64.15 24.16 112.33
N LEU A 305 63.53 22.99 112.37
CA LEU A 305 63.25 22.26 113.60
C LEU A 305 64.51 21.80 114.31
N ARG A 306 65.56 21.41 113.56
CA ARG A 306 66.88 21.15 114.15
C ARG A 306 67.51 22.38 114.82
N MET A 307 67.21 23.59 114.37
CA MET A 307 67.75 24.81 114.99
C MET A 307 67.02 25.21 116.28
N CYS A 308 65.76 24.82 116.45
CA CYS A 308 64.91 25.22 117.58
C CYS A 308 64.77 24.09 118.63
N GLN A 309 65.64 23.07 118.56
CA GLN A 309 65.56 21.83 119.35
C GLN A 309 65.57 22.04 120.87
N ASN A 310 66.07 23.20 121.34
CA ASN A 310 66.16 23.54 122.77
C ASN A 310 65.02 24.43 123.28
N GLU A 311 64.03 24.76 122.44
CA GLU A 311 62.94 25.68 122.76
C GLU A 311 61.63 24.90 123.02
N ARG A 312 60.93 25.21 124.12
CA ARG A 312 59.73 24.47 124.57
C ARG A 312 58.64 24.39 123.48
N ALA A 313 58.44 25.47 122.72
CA ALA A 313 57.45 25.52 121.64
C ALA A 313 57.76 24.53 120.50
N CYS A 314 59.03 24.23 120.24
CA CYS A 314 59.44 23.30 119.18
C CYS A 314 59.21 21.84 119.56
N ILE A 315 59.48 21.50 120.82
CA ILE A 315 59.24 20.15 121.38
C ILE A 315 57.74 19.82 121.32
N GLU A 316 56.88 20.79 121.65
CA GLU A 316 55.43 20.61 121.59
C GLU A 316 54.93 20.42 120.13
N PHE A 317 55.52 21.14 119.17
CA PHE A 317 55.19 20.99 117.75
C PHE A 317 55.59 19.61 117.21
N LEU A 318 56.79 19.11 117.55
CA LEU A 318 57.28 17.79 117.14
C LEU A 318 56.46 16.64 117.71
N ASN A 319 55.93 16.78 118.93
CA ASN A 319 55.04 15.79 119.53
C ASN A 319 53.65 15.77 118.88
N LYS A 320 53.20 16.88 118.30
CA LYS A 320 51.85 17.02 117.73
C LYS A 320 51.76 16.67 116.24
N TYR A 321 52.82 16.86 115.47
CA TYR A 321 52.81 16.66 114.01
C TYR A 321 53.96 15.78 113.51
N ASN A 322 53.64 14.70 112.78
CA ASN A 322 54.64 13.83 112.15
C ASN A 322 55.02 14.31 110.75
N ILE A 323 56.17 14.99 110.64
CA ILE A 323 56.64 15.62 109.40
C ILE A 323 57.18 14.59 108.39
N THR A 324 57.50 13.37 108.83
CA THR A 324 57.90 12.29 107.90
C THR A 324 56.76 11.78 107.04
N ALA A 325 55.50 12.08 107.41
CA ALA A 325 54.29 11.74 106.65
C ALA A 325 53.91 12.79 105.58
N LEU A 326 54.71 13.86 105.41
CA LEU A 326 54.51 14.85 104.34
C LEU A 326 55.07 14.28 103.01
N THR A 327 54.30 13.41 102.37
CA THR A 327 54.57 12.85 101.04
C THR A 327 53.31 12.93 100.18
N LEU A 328 53.44 12.93 98.85
CA LEU A 328 52.27 12.79 97.98
C LEU A 328 51.53 11.50 98.29
N GLU A 329 50.20 11.60 98.28
CA GLU A 329 49.32 10.46 98.46
C GLU A 329 49.53 9.42 97.33
N SER A 330 49.51 8.13 97.67
CA SER A 330 49.89 7.03 96.76
C SER A 330 49.10 6.95 95.44
N ASN A 331 47.92 7.59 95.35
CA ASN A 331 47.15 7.65 94.10
C ASN A 331 47.82 8.53 93.04
N PHE A 332 48.65 9.51 93.42
CA PHE A 332 49.32 10.40 92.46
C PHE A 332 50.67 9.87 91.97
N THR A 333 51.23 8.83 92.59
CA THR A 333 52.46 8.18 92.08
C THR A 333 52.16 7.24 90.90
N GLN A 334 50.90 6.81 90.73
CA GLN A 334 50.43 6.03 89.58
C GLN A 334 50.16 6.89 88.33
N VAL A 335 50.37 8.21 88.40
CA VAL A 335 50.20 9.14 87.26
C VAL A 335 51.20 8.87 86.10
N GLY A 336 52.23 8.05 86.35
CA GLY A 336 53.12 7.52 85.31
C GLY A 336 52.55 6.34 84.50
N GLN A 337 51.40 5.77 84.89
CA GLN A 337 50.75 4.63 84.21
C GLN A 337 49.53 5.03 83.36
N LEU A 338 49.28 6.33 83.15
CA LEU A 338 48.22 6.73 82.21
C LEU A 338 48.57 6.24 80.78
N PRO A 339 47.59 5.71 80.03
CA PRO A 339 47.83 5.22 78.68
C PRO A 339 48.32 6.33 77.75
N ASP A 340 49.34 6.01 76.95
CA ASP A 340 49.89 6.92 75.96
C ASP A 340 48.95 7.00 74.75
N VAL A 341 48.26 8.13 74.61
CA VAL A 341 47.30 8.39 73.53
C VAL A 341 47.96 9.00 72.28
N THR A 342 49.27 9.25 72.30
CA THR A 342 49.99 9.93 71.21
C THR A 342 49.88 9.20 69.88
N VAL A 343 49.99 7.87 69.87
CA VAL A 343 49.89 7.04 68.65
C VAL A 343 48.48 7.09 68.04
N SER A 344 47.44 7.02 68.88
CA SER A 344 46.04 7.11 68.43
C SER A 344 45.72 8.52 67.92
N LEU A 345 46.25 9.55 68.57
CA LEU A 345 46.12 10.93 68.16
C LEU A 345 46.83 11.18 66.82
N GLU A 346 48.04 10.64 66.60
CA GLU A 346 48.78 10.78 65.34
C GLU A 346 48.04 10.11 64.18
N ASN A 347 47.52 8.89 64.38
CA ASN A 347 46.76 8.18 63.35
C ASN A 347 45.46 8.92 62.98
N VAL A 348 44.67 9.36 63.97
CA VAL A 348 43.44 10.13 63.72
C VAL A 348 43.77 11.49 63.08
N THR A 349 44.83 12.16 63.55
CA THR A 349 45.29 13.43 62.96
C THR A 349 45.76 13.25 61.52
N SER A 350 46.43 12.15 61.18
CA SER A 350 46.87 11.85 59.80
C SER A 350 45.71 11.59 58.83
N LEU A 351 44.61 11.00 59.31
CA LEU A 351 43.39 10.78 58.52
C LEU A 351 42.61 12.09 58.32
N LEU A 352 42.48 12.92 59.35
CA LEU A 352 41.83 14.23 59.26
C LEU A 352 42.66 15.27 58.50
N ALA A 353 44.00 15.19 58.53
CA ALA A 353 44.90 16.05 57.77
C ALA A 353 44.79 15.87 56.24
N ARG A 354 44.05 14.86 55.77
CA ARG A 354 43.74 14.64 54.35
C ARG A 354 42.41 15.28 53.91
N ASP A 355 41.85 16.20 54.70
CA ASP A 355 40.61 16.95 54.40
C ASP A 355 39.45 16.08 53.92
N ILE A 356 39.34 14.85 54.47
CA ILE A 356 38.33 13.85 54.10
C ILE A 356 36.91 14.40 54.31
N GLU A 357 36.71 15.27 55.31
CA GLU A 357 35.42 15.94 55.56
C GLU A 357 35.00 16.81 54.38
N ASP A 358 35.92 17.65 53.88
CA ASP A 358 35.65 18.53 52.76
C ASP A 358 35.43 17.73 51.47
N GLU A 359 36.21 16.66 51.22
CA GLU A 359 36.02 15.79 50.06
C GLU A 359 34.71 14.99 50.09
N VAL A 360 34.27 14.51 51.27
CA VAL A 360 32.98 13.82 51.43
C VAL A 360 31.80 14.79 51.26
N VAL A 361 31.91 16.01 51.79
CA VAL A 361 30.89 17.06 51.63
C VAL A 361 30.82 17.54 50.18
N LYS A 362 31.96 17.73 49.51
CA LYS A 362 32.03 18.01 48.07
C LYS A 362 31.39 16.90 47.25
N GLY A 363 31.75 15.65 47.51
CA GLY A 363 31.17 14.49 46.85
C GLY A 363 29.65 14.41 47.01
N LYS A 364 29.13 14.76 48.20
CA LYS A 364 27.69 14.86 48.45
C LYS A 364 27.02 15.96 47.66
N ASN A 365 27.57 17.17 47.69
CA ASN A 365 27.02 18.30 46.95
C ASN A 365 27.02 18.05 45.44
N GLU A 366 28.07 17.41 44.92
CA GLU A 366 28.16 16.98 43.52
C GLU A 366 27.09 15.93 43.18
N PHE A 367 26.90 14.93 44.03
CA PHE A 367 25.88 13.90 43.82
C PHE A 367 24.45 14.45 43.90
N ASP A 368 24.17 15.34 44.85
CA ASP A 368 22.89 16.04 44.96
C ASP A 368 22.64 16.94 43.74
N ARG A 369 23.69 17.57 43.19
CA ARG A 369 23.63 18.34 41.95
C ARG A 369 23.31 17.47 40.75
N ILE A 370 23.96 16.30 40.60
CA ILE A 370 23.66 15.33 39.54
C ILE A 370 22.20 14.88 39.64
N LYS A 371 21.72 14.57 40.85
CA LYS A 371 20.33 14.19 41.09
C LYS A 371 19.35 15.26 40.63
N LEU A 372 19.57 16.51 41.04
CA LEU A 372 18.74 17.64 40.64
C LEU A 372 18.76 17.88 39.13
N ASN A 373 19.94 17.79 38.51
CA ASN A 373 20.11 17.98 37.07
C ASN A 373 19.36 16.91 36.26
N ILE A 374 19.47 15.64 36.63
CA ILE A 374 18.76 14.54 35.97
C ILE A 374 17.25 14.69 36.19
N GLN A 375 16.79 14.97 37.41
CA GLN A 375 15.37 15.20 37.68
C GLN A 375 14.81 16.36 36.85
N GLN A 376 15.50 17.50 36.80
CA GLN A 376 15.11 18.63 35.98
C GLN A 376 15.13 18.31 34.47
N SER A 377 16.11 17.54 34.01
CA SER A 377 16.19 17.15 32.60
C SER A 377 15.05 16.21 32.21
N VAL A 378 14.73 15.24 33.06
CA VAL A 378 13.58 14.32 32.89
C VAL A 378 12.26 15.10 32.89
N ASP A 379 12.07 16.01 33.85
CA ASP A 379 10.85 16.81 34.00
C ASP A 379 10.62 17.82 32.86
N ARG A 380 11.68 18.28 32.20
CA ARG A 380 11.58 19.18 31.05
C ARG A 380 11.44 18.41 29.73
N THR A 381 12.27 17.41 29.52
CA THR A 381 12.46 16.82 28.19
C THR A 381 11.38 15.81 27.84
N ILE A 382 10.87 15.02 28.79
CA ILE A 382 9.81 14.04 28.52
C ILE A 382 8.51 14.73 28.05
N PRO A 383 7.98 15.77 28.74
CA PRO A 383 6.83 16.51 28.25
C PRO A 383 7.06 17.16 26.88
N ASP A 384 8.27 17.65 26.62
CA ASP A 384 8.62 18.26 25.34
C ASP A 384 8.63 17.23 24.20
N ILE A 385 9.13 16.02 24.43
CA ILE A 385 9.07 14.92 23.46
C ILE A 385 7.61 14.51 23.22
N ALA A 386 6.83 14.31 24.28
CA ALA A 386 5.40 13.99 24.20
C ALA A 386 4.64 15.03 23.36
N LYS A 387 4.91 16.32 23.59
CA LYS A 387 4.31 17.42 22.84
C LYS A 387 4.68 17.40 21.35
N GLU A 388 5.93 17.09 20.99
CA GLU A 388 6.31 16.97 19.57
C GLU A 388 5.69 15.75 18.89
N ILE A 389 5.52 14.62 19.61
CA ILE A 389 4.80 13.45 19.08
C ILE A 389 3.33 13.80 18.80
N THR A 390 2.65 14.47 19.75
CA THR A 390 1.27 14.91 19.55
C THR A 390 1.15 15.91 18.38
N LYS A 391 2.10 16.83 18.23
CA LYS A 391 2.17 17.74 17.06
C LYS A 391 2.39 17.00 15.74
N ALA A 392 3.21 15.94 15.73
CA ALA A 392 3.35 15.11 14.55
C ALA A 392 2.01 14.44 14.18
N GLY A 393 1.25 13.99 15.18
CA GLY A 393 -0.10 13.45 14.98
C GLY A 393 -1.08 14.45 14.40
N THR A 394 -1.06 15.72 14.82
CA THR A 394 -1.94 16.74 14.23
C THR A 394 -1.59 17.04 12.77
N VAL A 395 -0.30 17.03 12.41
CA VAL A 395 0.13 17.18 11.01
C VAL A 395 -0.27 15.96 10.17
N LEU A 396 -0.11 14.74 10.68
CA LEU A 396 -0.55 13.52 9.99
C LEU A 396 -2.07 13.51 9.78
N LYS A 397 -2.84 13.94 10.79
CA LYS A 397 -4.29 14.12 10.66
C LYS A 397 -4.66 15.15 9.59
N SER A 398 -4.00 16.31 9.58
CA SER A 398 -4.23 17.34 8.55
C SER A 398 -3.93 16.81 7.14
N ASN A 399 -2.85 16.05 6.99
CA ASN A 399 -2.51 15.43 5.71
C ASN A 399 -3.50 14.33 5.31
N SER A 400 -3.98 13.52 6.27
CA SER A 400 -5.07 12.57 6.04
C SER A 400 -6.32 13.27 5.53
N ASP A 401 -6.71 14.39 6.12
CA ASP A 401 -7.88 15.17 5.71
C ASP A 401 -7.71 15.73 4.28
N LYS A 402 -6.50 16.15 3.90
CA LYS A 402 -6.19 16.56 2.51
C LYS A 402 -6.40 15.41 1.53
N VAL A 403 -5.90 14.20 1.84
CA VAL A 403 -6.09 13.01 0.99
C VAL A 403 -7.57 12.62 0.89
N ILE A 404 -8.29 12.64 2.02
CA ILE A 404 -9.72 12.32 2.03
C ILE A 404 -10.50 13.31 1.16
N LYS A 405 -10.20 14.61 1.21
CA LYS A 405 -10.84 15.63 0.36
C LYS A 405 -10.63 15.37 -1.13
N VAL A 406 -9.45 14.92 -1.53
CA VAL A 406 -9.15 14.53 -2.92
C VAL A 406 -10.03 13.34 -3.33
N LEU A 407 -10.11 12.33 -2.47
CA LEU A 407 -10.93 11.14 -2.70
C LEU A 407 -12.44 11.48 -2.70
N ASP A 408 -12.90 12.41 -1.86
CA ASP A 408 -14.27 12.95 -1.88
C ASP A 408 -14.55 13.69 -3.19
N LYS A 409 -13.58 14.46 -3.69
CA LYS A 409 -13.72 15.16 -4.96
C LYS A 409 -13.82 14.16 -6.13
N ILE A 410 -12.99 13.13 -6.16
CA ILE A 410 -13.08 12.04 -7.15
C ILE A 410 -14.45 11.35 -7.06
N GLU A 411 -14.91 11.00 -5.85
CA GLU A 411 -16.23 10.42 -5.64
C GLU A 411 -17.35 11.34 -6.15
N SER A 412 -17.24 12.65 -5.92
CA SER A 412 -18.21 13.64 -6.44
C SER A 412 -18.22 13.70 -7.97
N TYR A 413 -17.09 13.51 -8.65
CA TYR A 413 -17.06 13.40 -10.11
C TYR A 413 -17.79 12.14 -10.58
N ILE A 414 -17.65 11.03 -9.84
CA ILE A 414 -18.35 9.78 -10.11
C ILE A 414 -19.87 9.92 -9.84
N ASP A 415 -20.27 10.64 -8.78
CA ASP A 415 -21.68 10.92 -8.46
C ASP A 415 -22.34 11.87 -9.45
N ASN A 416 -21.59 12.84 -9.96
CA ASN A 416 -22.06 13.78 -10.97
C ASN A 416 -22.21 13.13 -12.36
N ILE A 417 -21.75 11.89 -12.55
CA ILE A 417 -22.19 11.08 -13.69
C ILE A 417 -23.69 10.86 -13.49
N PRO A 418 -24.56 11.48 -14.31
CA PRO A 418 -25.98 11.47 -14.00
C PRO A 418 -26.52 10.06 -14.16
N TYR A 419 -26.71 9.34 -13.06
CA TYR A 419 -27.33 8.01 -13.06
C TYR A 419 -28.71 8.04 -13.73
N ARG A 420 -29.44 9.16 -13.59
CA ARG A 420 -30.72 9.39 -14.29
C ARG A 420 -30.58 9.47 -15.81
N SER A 421 -29.46 9.95 -16.31
CA SER A 421 -29.13 9.91 -17.74
C SER A 421 -28.70 8.51 -18.19
N LEU A 422 -28.15 7.69 -17.29
CA LEU A 422 -27.85 6.30 -17.57
C LEU A 422 -29.13 5.48 -17.70
N ASP A 423 -30.13 5.66 -16.84
CA ASP A 423 -31.41 4.94 -16.94
C ASP A 423 -32.17 5.31 -18.23
N GLN A 424 -32.19 6.60 -18.60
CA GLN A 424 -32.82 7.05 -19.84
C GLN A 424 -32.05 6.58 -21.08
N ARG A 425 -30.71 6.63 -21.05
CA ARG A 425 -29.87 6.09 -22.13
C ARG A 425 -29.91 4.57 -22.19
N GLU A 426 -30.10 3.88 -21.08
CA GLU A 426 -30.26 2.44 -21.00
C GLU A 426 -31.56 2.02 -21.66
N ALA A 427 -32.66 2.71 -21.40
CA ALA A 427 -33.91 2.49 -22.12
C ALA A 427 -33.74 2.63 -23.64
N GLN A 428 -33.07 3.70 -24.10
CA GLN A 428 -32.76 3.91 -25.52
C GLN A 428 -31.83 2.83 -26.10
N LEU A 429 -30.81 2.41 -25.35
CA LEU A 429 -29.87 1.37 -25.74
C LEU A 429 -30.56 0.00 -25.85
N LEU A 430 -31.43 -0.33 -24.89
CA LEU A 430 -32.20 -1.57 -24.88
C LEU A 430 -33.22 -1.60 -26.03
N GLU A 431 -33.88 -0.47 -26.30
CA GLU A 431 -34.80 -0.34 -27.43
C GLU A 431 -34.06 -0.53 -28.77
N TYR A 432 -32.93 0.16 -28.96
CA TYR A 432 -32.09 -0.03 -30.15
C TYR A 432 -31.55 -1.48 -30.27
N ALA A 433 -31.12 -2.07 -29.15
CA ALA A 433 -30.65 -3.46 -29.12
C ALA A 433 -31.74 -4.43 -29.58
N GLN A 434 -32.98 -4.23 -29.13
CA GLN A 434 -34.12 -5.03 -29.54
C GLN A 434 -34.39 -4.95 -31.05
N TYR A 435 -34.41 -3.75 -31.65
CA TYR A 435 -34.56 -3.59 -33.10
C TYR A 435 -33.42 -4.27 -33.87
N ARG A 436 -32.18 -4.09 -33.41
CA ARG A 436 -30.98 -4.70 -33.99
C ARG A 436 -31.01 -6.23 -33.90
N TYR A 437 -31.49 -6.78 -32.78
CA TYR A 437 -31.62 -8.21 -32.57
C TYR A 437 -32.62 -8.84 -33.55
N TYR A 438 -33.79 -8.22 -33.77
CA TYR A 438 -34.76 -8.71 -34.76
C TYR A 438 -34.25 -8.61 -36.19
N LEU A 439 -33.51 -7.55 -36.53
CA LEU A 439 -32.86 -7.43 -37.84
C LEU A 439 -31.86 -8.58 -38.06
N GLY A 440 -31.00 -8.85 -37.07
CA GLY A 440 -30.05 -9.96 -37.12
C GLY A 440 -30.72 -11.33 -37.20
N LEU A 441 -31.84 -11.52 -36.48
CA LEU A 441 -32.64 -12.74 -36.54
C LEU A 441 -33.29 -12.93 -37.93
N GLY A 442 -33.77 -11.86 -38.54
CA GLY A 442 -34.28 -11.88 -39.92
C GLY A 442 -33.21 -12.31 -40.93
N VAL A 443 -31.99 -11.77 -40.82
CA VAL A 443 -30.84 -12.17 -41.64
C VAL A 443 -30.51 -13.65 -41.43
N CYS A 444 -30.46 -14.11 -40.18
CA CYS A 444 -30.20 -15.51 -39.86
C CYS A 444 -31.27 -16.44 -40.47
N LEU A 445 -32.55 -16.05 -40.41
CA LEU A 445 -33.65 -16.82 -40.98
C LEU A 445 -33.51 -16.97 -42.50
N VAL A 446 -33.19 -15.89 -43.22
CA VAL A 446 -32.92 -15.94 -44.66
C VAL A 446 -31.78 -16.91 -44.97
N LEU A 447 -30.67 -16.83 -44.23
CA LEU A 447 -29.52 -17.73 -44.41
C LEU A 447 -29.86 -19.20 -44.10
N VAL A 448 -30.69 -19.46 -43.09
CA VAL A 448 -31.17 -20.81 -42.74
C VAL A 448 -32.07 -21.38 -43.84
N VAL A 449 -32.98 -20.59 -44.41
CA VAL A 449 -33.82 -21.01 -45.55
C VAL A 449 -32.93 -21.38 -46.75
N VAL A 450 -31.91 -20.55 -47.03
CA VAL A 450 -30.93 -20.84 -48.08
C VAL A 450 -30.17 -22.15 -47.80
N LEU A 451 -29.71 -22.35 -46.56
CA LEU A 451 -29.02 -23.56 -46.13
C LEU A 451 -29.92 -24.80 -46.26
N PHE A 452 -31.19 -24.68 -45.87
CA PHE A 452 -32.19 -25.75 -46.00
C PHE A 452 -32.40 -26.14 -47.46
N CYS A 453 -32.55 -25.17 -48.37
CA CYS A 453 -32.66 -25.45 -49.79
C CYS A 453 -31.38 -26.12 -50.35
N LEU A 454 -30.19 -25.72 -49.89
CA LEU A 454 -28.93 -26.36 -50.30
C LEU A 454 -28.79 -27.79 -49.76
N SER A 455 -29.16 -28.02 -48.50
CA SER A 455 -29.05 -29.34 -47.87
C SER A 455 -30.09 -30.31 -48.46
N ALA A 456 -31.35 -29.90 -48.60
CA ALA A 456 -32.39 -30.67 -49.27
C ALA A 456 -32.00 -30.95 -50.73
N GLY A 457 -31.49 -29.94 -51.45
CA GLY A 457 -30.99 -30.09 -52.82
C GLY A 457 -29.84 -31.10 -52.94
N LEU A 458 -28.89 -31.10 -51.99
CA LEU A 458 -27.78 -32.05 -51.94
C LEU A 458 -28.24 -33.46 -51.57
N LEU A 459 -29.11 -33.60 -50.56
CA LEU A 459 -29.65 -34.89 -50.11
C LEU A 459 -30.44 -35.57 -51.24
N CYS A 460 -31.36 -34.84 -51.88
CA CYS A 460 -32.09 -35.35 -53.05
C CYS A 460 -31.17 -35.54 -54.27
N GLY A 461 -30.04 -34.82 -54.35
CA GLY A 461 -29.05 -34.97 -55.42
C GLY A 461 -28.23 -36.27 -55.31
N TYR A 462 -27.82 -36.63 -54.09
CA TYR A 462 -27.07 -37.86 -53.80
C TYR A 462 -27.95 -39.10 -53.73
N CYS A 463 -29.09 -39.02 -53.04
CA CYS A 463 -29.97 -40.16 -52.78
C CYS A 463 -31.13 -40.30 -53.79
N GLY A 464 -31.46 -39.24 -54.54
CA GLY A 464 -32.66 -39.21 -55.36
C GLY A 464 -32.56 -40.09 -56.61
N ARG A 465 -33.69 -40.70 -56.96
CA ARG A 465 -33.83 -41.53 -58.17
C ARG A 465 -33.98 -40.64 -59.41
N ARG A 466 -33.76 -41.19 -60.61
CA ARG A 466 -34.02 -40.46 -61.86
C ARG A 466 -35.54 -40.25 -61.99
N PRO A 467 -36.00 -39.04 -62.38
CA PRO A 467 -37.41 -38.82 -62.65
C PRO A 467 -37.81 -39.59 -63.91
N ASP A 468 -38.57 -40.67 -63.74
CA ASP A 468 -39.14 -41.46 -64.83
C ASP A 468 -40.51 -40.89 -65.22
N ALA A 469 -40.86 -40.92 -66.51
CA ALA A 469 -42.08 -40.28 -67.04
C ALA A 469 -43.40 -40.89 -66.54
N HIS A 470 -43.36 -42.03 -65.83
CA HIS A 470 -44.54 -42.80 -65.45
C HIS A 470 -44.86 -42.85 -63.94
N TYR A 471 -43.95 -42.41 -63.07
CA TYR A 471 -44.15 -42.37 -61.61
C TYR A 471 -43.58 -41.05 -61.05
N THR A 472 -44.48 -40.13 -60.68
CA THR A 472 -44.14 -38.76 -60.23
C THR A 472 -44.30 -38.53 -58.73
N ASP A 473 -44.50 -39.58 -57.92
CA ASP A 473 -44.90 -39.45 -56.51
C ASP A 473 -43.79 -39.72 -55.48
N ASP A 474 -42.53 -39.88 -55.90
CA ASP A 474 -41.41 -39.95 -54.98
C ASP A 474 -40.99 -38.55 -54.51
N CYS A 475 -41.09 -38.29 -53.21
CA CYS A 475 -40.68 -37.03 -52.56
C CYS A 475 -39.18 -36.69 -52.78
N CYS A 476 -38.35 -37.68 -53.16
CA CYS A 476 -36.91 -37.55 -53.32
C CYS A 476 -36.44 -37.99 -54.72
N ASP A 477 -36.63 -37.12 -55.72
CA ASP A 477 -36.12 -37.30 -57.07
C ASP A 477 -35.04 -36.25 -57.43
N LYS A 478 -34.25 -36.54 -58.47
CA LYS A 478 -33.23 -35.60 -58.98
C LYS A 478 -33.85 -34.32 -59.57
N GLY A 479 -35.13 -34.36 -59.97
CA GLY A 479 -35.88 -33.18 -60.42
C GLY A 479 -36.11 -32.19 -59.28
N THR A 480 -36.54 -32.69 -58.12
CA THR A 480 -36.75 -31.94 -56.88
C THR A 480 -35.43 -31.38 -56.34
N ALA A 481 -34.35 -32.15 -56.42
CA ALA A 481 -33.00 -31.67 -56.09
C ALA A 481 -32.62 -30.41 -56.88
N ALA A 482 -32.80 -30.45 -58.21
CA ALA A 482 -32.53 -29.30 -59.08
C ALA A 482 -33.43 -28.10 -58.76
N ARG A 483 -34.72 -28.33 -58.44
CA ARG A 483 -35.65 -27.26 -58.04
C ARG A 483 -35.19 -26.59 -56.73
N PHE A 484 -34.83 -27.36 -55.70
CA PHE A 484 -34.34 -26.80 -54.43
C PHE A 484 -33.01 -26.03 -54.59
N LEU A 485 -32.06 -26.54 -55.37
CA LEU A 485 -30.82 -25.82 -55.65
C LEU A 485 -31.08 -24.51 -56.40
N MET A 486 -31.99 -24.53 -57.38
CA MET A 486 -32.38 -23.31 -58.09
C MET A 486 -33.09 -22.32 -57.16
N MET A 487 -33.98 -22.77 -56.28
CA MET A 487 -34.64 -21.91 -55.27
C MET A 487 -33.61 -21.24 -54.35
N SER A 488 -32.58 -21.97 -53.91
CA SER A 488 -31.48 -21.39 -53.13
C SER A 488 -30.77 -20.27 -53.89
N VAL A 489 -30.49 -20.47 -55.18
CA VAL A 489 -29.85 -19.46 -56.04
C VAL A 489 -30.72 -18.21 -56.19
N TRP A 490 -32.03 -18.37 -56.38
CA TRP A 490 -32.98 -17.25 -56.46
C TRP A 490 -33.03 -16.42 -55.18
N ILE A 491 -33.17 -17.10 -54.03
CA ILE A 491 -33.21 -16.43 -52.72
C ILE A 491 -31.90 -15.67 -52.49
N LYS A 492 -30.75 -16.27 -52.82
CA LYS A 492 -29.45 -15.59 -52.73
C LYS A 492 -29.41 -14.33 -53.59
N PHE A 493 -29.78 -14.39 -54.88
CA PHE A 493 -29.77 -13.20 -55.74
C PHE A 493 -30.72 -12.10 -55.26
N LEU A 494 -31.91 -12.47 -54.81
CA LEU A 494 -32.93 -11.52 -54.35
C LEU A 494 -32.51 -10.82 -53.05
N THR A 495 -31.84 -11.55 -52.14
CA THR A 495 -31.44 -11.02 -50.83
C THR A 495 -30.01 -10.48 -50.80
N PHE A 496 -29.21 -10.68 -51.85
CA PHE A 496 -27.78 -10.34 -51.88
C PHE A 496 -27.51 -8.87 -51.55
N SER A 497 -28.21 -7.95 -52.21
CA SER A 497 -28.00 -6.50 -52.00
C SER A 497 -28.36 -6.07 -50.57
N ALA A 498 -29.41 -6.64 -49.99
CA ALA A 498 -29.80 -6.39 -48.61
C ALA A 498 -28.76 -6.94 -47.62
N LEU A 499 -28.25 -8.15 -47.85
CA LEU A 499 -27.19 -8.75 -47.02
C LEU A 499 -25.89 -7.92 -47.09
N VAL A 500 -25.50 -7.45 -48.28
CA VAL A 500 -24.36 -6.56 -48.45
C VAL A 500 -24.56 -5.25 -47.67
N ALA A 501 -25.75 -4.65 -47.73
CA ALA A 501 -26.04 -3.42 -46.99
C ALA A 501 -25.91 -3.61 -45.47
N VAL A 502 -26.41 -4.74 -44.93
CA VAL A 502 -26.29 -5.07 -43.51
C VAL A 502 -24.83 -5.30 -43.11
N VAL A 503 -24.07 -6.05 -43.92
CA VAL A 503 -22.64 -6.30 -43.66
C VAL A 503 -21.85 -5.00 -43.67
N LEU A 504 -22.12 -4.10 -44.62
CA LEU A 504 -21.50 -2.77 -44.67
C LEU A 504 -21.82 -1.95 -43.42
N GLY A 505 -23.09 -1.94 -42.99
CA GLY A 505 -23.50 -1.26 -41.75
C GLY A 505 -22.73 -1.77 -40.53
N TYR A 506 -22.62 -3.09 -40.35
CA TYR A 506 -21.84 -3.68 -39.25
C TYR A 506 -20.33 -3.46 -39.39
N MET A 507 -19.79 -3.48 -40.60
CA MET A 507 -18.36 -3.26 -40.83
C MET A 507 -17.97 -1.83 -40.46
N LEU A 508 -18.75 -0.83 -40.90
CA LEU A 508 -18.50 0.59 -40.63
C LEU A 508 -18.70 0.92 -39.13
N THR A 509 -19.81 0.48 -38.54
CA THR A 509 -20.06 0.73 -37.11
C THR A 509 -19.08 -0.04 -36.23
N GLY A 510 -18.78 -1.29 -36.57
CA GLY A 510 -17.83 -2.13 -35.85
C GLY A 510 -16.40 -1.59 -35.90
N SER A 511 -15.93 -1.12 -37.07
CA SER A 511 -14.60 -0.52 -37.19
C SER A 511 -14.46 0.76 -36.37
N MET A 512 -15.48 1.61 -36.40
CA MET A 512 -15.47 2.86 -35.64
C MET A 512 -15.48 2.60 -34.14
N VAL A 513 -16.33 1.69 -33.65
CA VAL A 513 -16.37 1.34 -32.22
C VAL A 513 -15.07 0.70 -31.77
N ASP A 514 -14.48 -0.20 -32.57
CA ASP A 514 -13.22 -0.86 -32.21
C ASP A 514 -12.07 0.16 -32.08
N ARG A 515 -11.89 1.05 -33.07
CA ARG A 515 -10.79 2.03 -33.05
C ARG A 515 -11.05 3.21 -32.11
N ALA A 516 -12.28 3.70 -32.00
CA ALA A 516 -12.58 4.87 -31.16
C ALA A 516 -12.74 4.54 -29.67
N VAL A 517 -13.18 3.33 -29.32
CA VAL A 517 -13.51 2.96 -27.93
C VAL A 517 -12.69 1.78 -27.43
N CYS A 518 -12.68 0.65 -28.15
CA CYS A 518 -12.08 -0.59 -27.64
C CYS A 518 -10.54 -0.56 -27.62
N ASN A 519 -9.90 -0.02 -28.66
CA ASN A 519 -8.45 0.02 -28.77
C ASN A 519 -7.81 0.97 -27.74
N PRO A 520 -8.30 2.21 -27.55
CA PRO A 520 -7.75 3.13 -26.57
C PRO A 520 -7.90 2.62 -25.13
N LEU A 521 -9.00 1.93 -24.82
CA LEU A 521 -9.20 1.32 -23.49
C LEU A 521 -8.28 0.12 -23.23
N ARG A 522 -7.84 -0.60 -24.27
CA ARG A 522 -6.88 -1.71 -24.14
C ARG A 522 -5.44 -1.22 -24.08
N HIS A 523 -5.10 -0.19 -24.85
CA HIS A 523 -3.74 0.35 -24.96
C HIS A 523 -3.74 1.88 -24.80
N PRO A 524 -3.91 2.40 -23.57
CA PRO A 524 -4.09 3.84 -23.33
C PRO A 524 -2.85 4.70 -23.62
N THR A 525 -1.65 4.11 -23.71
CA THR A 525 -0.39 4.86 -23.89
C THR A 525 0.02 5.06 -25.35
N THR A 526 -0.57 4.32 -26.28
CA THR A 526 -0.14 4.34 -27.70
C THR A 526 -1.08 5.13 -28.60
N ASP A 527 -2.31 5.41 -28.16
CA ASP A 527 -3.33 6.07 -28.98
C ASP A 527 -3.45 7.57 -28.68
N SER A 528 -3.17 8.40 -29.68
CA SER A 528 -3.33 9.87 -29.66
C SER A 528 -4.77 10.33 -29.41
N THR A 529 -5.75 9.45 -29.65
CA THR A 529 -7.18 9.74 -29.48
C THR A 529 -7.61 9.81 -28.03
N PHE A 530 -6.96 9.05 -27.14
CA PHE A 530 -7.20 9.14 -25.70
C PHE A 530 -6.52 10.38 -25.10
N ALA A 531 -5.40 10.82 -25.67
CA ALA A 531 -4.74 12.06 -25.25
C ALA A 531 -5.61 13.31 -25.51
N LEU A 532 -6.50 13.26 -26.50
CA LEU A 532 -7.50 14.31 -26.74
C LEU A 532 -8.61 14.30 -25.68
N LEU A 533 -9.03 13.12 -25.24
CA LEU A 533 -9.97 12.97 -24.12
C LEU A 533 -9.35 13.44 -22.81
N ASP A 534 -8.07 13.14 -22.58
CA ASP A 534 -7.30 13.66 -21.45
C ASP A 534 -7.21 15.19 -21.47
N LYS A 535 -7.08 15.81 -22.65
CA LYS A 535 -7.04 17.27 -22.80
C LYS A 535 -8.42 17.93 -22.63
N ALA A 536 -9.49 17.20 -22.94
CA ALA A 536 -10.87 17.66 -22.77
C ALA A 536 -11.36 17.51 -21.32
N VAL A 537 -10.91 16.47 -20.61
CA VAL A 537 -11.23 16.23 -19.20
C VAL A 537 -10.01 16.60 -18.36
N ASN A 538 -9.88 17.89 -18.01
CA ASN A 538 -8.86 18.33 -17.06
C ASN A 538 -9.26 17.91 -15.63
N LEU A 539 -8.70 16.81 -15.13
CA LEU A 539 -8.85 16.42 -13.72
C LEU A 539 -7.97 17.27 -12.77
N SER A 540 -7.31 18.32 -13.27
CA SER A 540 -6.52 19.25 -12.45
C SER A 540 -7.33 19.91 -11.33
N ASP A 541 -8.63 20.10 -11.54
CA ASP A 541 -9.56 20.65 -10.55
C ASP A 541 -9.72 19.76 -9.30
N ILE A 542 -9.34 18.48 -9.39
CA ILE A 542 -9.32 17.56 -8.25
C ILE A 542 -8.30 18.01 -7.20
N TYR A 543 -7.15 18.51 -7.67
CA TYR A 543 -6.07 18.99 -6.82
C TYR A 543 -6.27 20.40 -6.27
N ALA A 544 -7.20 21.18 -6.85
CA ALA A 544 -7.55 22.50 -6.31
C ALA A 544 -8.01 22.43 -4.84
N SER A 545 -8.52 21.28 -4.40
CA SER A 545 -8.91 21.01 -3.02
C SER A 545 -7.74 20.92 -2.01
N ILE A 546 -6.50 20.80 -2.48
CA ILE A 546 -5.29 20.63 -1.65
C ILE A 546 -4.62 21.99 -1.28
N GLY A 547 -4.97 23.08 -1.96
CA GLY A 547 -4.38 24.42 -1.72
C GLY A 547 -3.04 24.66 -2.46
N GLU A 548 -2.17 25.55 -1.95
CA GLU A 548 -0.90 25.97 -2.59
C GLU A 548 0.05 24.81 -2.99
N ASP A 549 -0.05 23.66 -2.32
CA ASP A 549 0.72 22.44 -2.62
C ASP A 549 0.29 21.75 -3.93
N ALA A 550 -0.87 22.11 -4.50
CA ALA A 550 -1.40 21.53 -5.74
C ALA A 550 -0.48 21.75 -6.96
N SER A 551 0.29 22.83 -6.95
CA SER A 551 1.24 23.18 -8.02
C SER A 551 2.44 22.22 -8.12
N LYS A 552 2.72 21.44 -7.07
CA LYS A 552 3.83 20.46 -7.01
C LYS A 552 3.40 19.04 -7.37
N LEU A 553 2.10 18.77 -7.45
CA LEU A 553 1.59 17.44 -7.74
C LEU A 553 1.54 17.18 -9.25
N ARG A 554 1.75 15.91 -9.62
CA ARG A 554 1.72 15.47 -11.02
C ARG A 554 0.30 15.66 -11.60
N PRO A 555 0.15 16.23 -12.80
CA PRO A 555 -1.17 16.38 -13.43
C PRO A 555 -1.82 15.01 -13.60
N LEU A 556 -3.07 14.88 -13.14
CA LEU A 556 -3.84 13.65 -13.25
C LEU A 556 -4.53 13.61 -14.63
N ASN A 557 -4.11 12.67 -15.47
CA ASN A 557 -4.76 12.39 -16.75
C ASN A 557 -5.47 11.03 -16.67
N LEU A 558 -6.59 10.87 -17.37
CA LEU A 558 -7.35 9.62 -17.36
C LEU A 558 -6.53 8.45 -17.93
N SER A 559 -5.69 8.70 -18.94
CA SER A 559 -4.75 7.69 -19.48
C SER A 559 -3.78 7.18 -18.41
N THR A 560 -3.29 8.08 -17.56
CA THR A 560 -2.35 7.74 -16.49
C THR A 560 -3.05 6.90 -15.44
N ILE A 561 -4.28 7.26 -15.05
CA ILE A 561 -5.09 6.48 -14.11
C ILE A 561 -5.30 5.04 -14.62
N ILE A 562 -5.72 4.87 -15.88
CA ILE A 562 -5.98 3.54 -16.46
C ILE A 562 -4.68 2.73 -16.57
N THR A 563 -3.59 3.35 -17.04
CA THR A 563 -2.29 2.69 -17.21
C THR A 563 -1.74 2.20 -15.86
N GLU A 564 -1.80 3.06 -14.85
CA GLU A 564 -1.31 2.77 -13.50
C GLU A 564 -2.22 1.76 -12.77
N CYS A 565 -3.52 1.78 -13.06
CA CYS A 565 -4.46 0.73 -12.63
C CYS A 565 -4.14 -0.63 -13.27
N HIS A 566 -3.85 -0.69 -14.57
CA HIS A 566 -3.40 -1.92 -15.24
C HIS A 566 -2.08 -2.46 -14.66
N ARG A 567 -1.25 -1.59 -14.08
CA ARG A 567 -0.01 -1.96 -13.37
C ARG A 567 -0.23 -2.35 -11.90
N ASN A 568 -1.47 -2.40 -11.42
CA ASN A 568 -1.83 -2.64 -10.02
C ASN A 568 -1.14 -1.67 -9.04
N THR A 569 -0.93 -0.42 -9.43
CA THR A 569 -0.35 0.57 -8.52
C THR A 569 -1.37 1.11 -7.53
N SER A 570 -0.90 1.54 -6.36
CA SER A 570 -1.78 2.10 -5.33
C SER A 570 -2.19 3.53 -5.70
N ILE A 571 -3.40 3.91 -5.27
CA ILE A 571 -3.90 5.28 -5.43
C ILE A 571 -2.99 6.32 -4.75
N TYR A 572 -2.26 5.91 -3.71
CA TYR A 572 -1.25 6.75 -3.05
C TYR A 572 -0.11 7.15 -4.00
N HIS A 573 0.42 6.20 -4.77
CA HIS A 573 1.47 6.45 -5.76
C HIS A 573 0.93 7.20 -6.98
N LEU A 574 -0.28 6.85 -7.45
CA LEU A 574 -0.94 7.53 -8.57
C LEU A 574 -1.15 9.03 -8.31
N LEU A 575 -1.56 9.40 -7.09
CA LEU A 575 -1.76 10.79 -6.68
C LEU A 575 -0.45 11.53 -6.35
N GLY A 576 0.71 10.87 -6.43
CA GLY A 576 2.01 11.49 -6.12
C GLY A 576 2.16 11.93 -4.66
N LEU A 577 1.41 11.31 -3.74
CA LEU A 577 1.37 11.67 -2.32
C LEU A 577 2.65 11.28 -1.55
N GLU A 578 3.55 10.52 -2.20
CA GLU A 578 4.88 10.18 -1.69
C GLU A 578 5.78 11.41 -1.52
N SER A 579 5.60 12.43 -2.37
CA SER A 579 6.44 13.63 -2.41
C SER A 579 6.17 14.61 -1.27
N GLY A 580 5.06 14.42 -0.55
CA GLY A 580 4.64 15.31 0.53
C GLY A 580 4.96 14.74 1.89
N SER A 581 6.11 15.11 2.48
CA SER A 581 6.49 15.17 3.92
C SER A 581 5.99 14.11 4.94
N MET A 582 5.30 13.04 4.53
CA MET A 582 4.66 12.07 5.42
C MET A 582 5.69 11.10 6.01
N LEU A 583 6.80 10.85 5.30
CA LEU A 583 7.89 9.98 5.76
C LEU A 583 9.02 10.72 6.50
N GLU A 584 9.11 12.05 6.39
CA GLU A 584 10.17 12.86 7.03
C GLU A 584 9.75 13.48 8.36
N TYR A 585 8.60 13.12 8.92
CA TYR A 585 8.10 13.74 10.16
C TYR A 585 9.09 13.60 11.32
N SER A 586 9.81 12.46 11.44
CA SER A 586 10.78 12.27 12.53
C SER A 586 11.93 13.29 12.47
N GLN A 587 12.38 13.64 11.26
CA GLN A 587 13.43 14.62 11.02
C GLN A 587 12.87 16.05 11.15
N LYS A 588 11.68 16.31 10.63
CA LYS A 588 11.04 17.64 10.67
C LYS A 588 10.75 18.13 12.09
N PHE A 589 10.46 17.22 13.02
CA PHE A 589 10.22 17.55 14.43
C PHE A 589 11.46 17.36 15.34
N ASN A 590 12.64 17.08 14.76
CA ASN A 590 13.90 16.88 15.51
C ASN A 590 13.77 15.87 16.67
N LEU A 591 12.90 14.85 16.53
CA LEU A 591 12.72 13.82 17.56
C LEU A 591 14.03 13.10 17.89
N PRO A 592 14.89 12.72 16.93
CA PRO A 592 16.17 12.09 17.23
C PRO A 592 17.11 12.98 18.05
N GLU A 593 17.10 14.28 17.78
CA GLU A 593 17.95 15.25 18.47
C GLU A 593 17.50 15.44 19.92
N LYS A 594 16.18 15.56 20.16
CA LYS A 594 15.63 15.65 21.52
C LYS A 594 15.85 14.37 22.33
N VAL A 595 15.75 13.21 21.69
CA VAL A 595 16.07 11.92 22.34
C VAL A 595 17.56 11.82 22.65
N ARG A 596 18.45 12.32 21.77
CA ARG A 596 19.88 12.45 22.06
C ARG A 596 20.16 13.39 23.22
N GLN A 597 19.54 14.57 23.25
CA GLN A 597 19.68 15.51 24.36
C GLN A 597 19.29 14.90 25.71
N LEU A 598 18.25 14.06 25.73
CA LEU A 598 17.87 13.30 26.91
C LEU A 598 18.89 12.20 27.26
N SER A 599 19.45 11.52 26.26
CA SER A 599 20.49 10.51 26.48
C SER A 599 21.77 11.14 27.04
N ASP A 600 22.20 12.26 26.46
CA ASP A 600 23.44 12.95 26.85
C ASP A 600 23.32 13.59 28.24
N SER A 601 22.11 14.01 28.65
CA SER A 601 21.88 14.53 30.00
C SER A 601 21.86 13.45 31.09
N ILE A 602 21.70 12.18 30.71
CA ILE A 602 21.67 11.02 31.62
C ILE A 602 23.04 10.34 31.73
N ILE A 603 23.94 10.49 30.76
CA ILE A 603 25.25 9.79 30.69
C ILE A 603 26.37 10.47 31.52
N LEU A 604 26.07 11.53 32.28
CA LEU A 604 27.07 12.28 33.06
C LEU A 604 27.56 11.58 34.32
#